data_AF-A0A2K9LQZ4-F1
#
_entry.id   AF-A0A2K9LQZ4-F1
#
_cell.length_a   1.000
_cell.length_b   1.000
_cell.length_c   1.000
_cell.angle_alpha   90.00
_cell.angle_beta   90.00
_cell.angle_gamma   90.00
#
_symmetry.space_group_name_H-M   'P 1'
#
loop_
_entity.id
_entity.type
_entity.pdbx_description
1 polymer ?
#
loop_
_entity_poly.entity_id
_entity_poly.type
_entity_poly.pdbx_seq_one_letter_code
_entity_poly.pdbx_strand_id
1 'polypeptide(L)'
;MEITTQNLHQAENAIRDILFMFLDMVRSYSGFGHNIDCGNFSPLDFIDAVVYEPEGYTFSLDIELLQSGASIALLSILVNAWDEFDSSDVPIWPVIKEIETAYRQGRFSHFPDIEKAIGLGLGNNQDAFRQQLPIIYSAYVRQFFCNVADKC
;
A
#
# COMPACT_ATOMS: atom_id res chain seq x y z
N MET A 1 -8.96 8.20 -6.62
CA MET A 1 -10.39 8.39 -6.23
C MET A 1 -10.58 9.79 -5.64
N GLU A 2 -11.73 10.44 -5.85
CA GLU A 2 -12.08 11.67 -5.13
C GLU A 2 -12.84 11.31 -3.83
N ILE A 3 -12.31 11.71 -2.68
CA ILE A 3 -12.91 11.47 -1.37
C ILE A 3 -13.75 12.68 -0.98
N THR A 4 -15.04 12.47 -0.81
CA THR A 4 -16.06 13.47 -0.46
C THR A 4 -16.89 12.99 0.72
N THR A 5 -17.86 13.78 1.18
CA THR A 5 -18.76 13.38 2.28
C THR A 5 -19.55 12.10 1.97
N GLN A 6 -19.80 11.81 0.70
CA GLN A 6 -20.57 10.63 0.29
C GLN A 6 -19.78 9.32 0.45
N ASN A 7 -18.46 9.35 0.37
CA ASN A 7 -17.61 8.15 0.40
C ASN A 7 -16.50 8.19 1.47
N LEU A 8 -16.48 9.20 2.34
CA LEU A 8 -15.53 9.31 3.46
C LEU A 8 -15.44 8.03 4.30
N HIS A 9 -16.58 7.40 4.59
CA HIS A 9 -16.62 6.14 5.35
C HIS A 9 -15.85 5.00 4.68
N GLN A 10 -15.72 5.00 3.34
CA GLN A 10 -14.92 4.01 2.62
C GLN A 10 -13.43 4.22 2.87
N ALA A 11 -12.98 5.49 2.87
CA ALA A 11 -11.61 5.86 3.20
C ALA A 11 -11.27 5.54 4.67
N GLU A 12 -12.19 5.81 5.60
CA GLU A 12 -12.02 5.47 7.02
C GLU A 12 -11.91 3.95 7.23
N ASN A 13 -12.73 3.16 6.54
CA ASN A 13 -12.64 1.70 6.57
C ASN A 13 -11.33 1.19 5.94
N ALA A 14 -10.86 1.80 4.85
CA ALA A 14 -9.58 1.47 4.25
C ALA A 14 -8.41 1.77 5.20
N ILE A 15 -8.42 2.89 5.91
CA ILE A 15 -7.43 3.19 6.95
C ILE A 15 -7.45 2.11 8.04
N ARG A 16 -8.63 1.72 8.52
CA ARG A 16 -8.74 0.65 9.52
C ARG A 16 -8.08 -0.64 9.02
N ASP A 17 -8.37 -1.05 7.79
CA ASP A 17 -7.83 -2.27 7.19
C ASP A 17 -6.30 -2.16 6.99
N ILE A 18 -5.78 -1.00 6.58
CA ILE A 18 -4.34 -0.70 6.51
C ILE A 18 -3.67 -0.84 7.88
N LEU A 19 -4.30 -0.35 8.95
CA LEU A 19 -3.74 -0.46 10.30
C LEU A 19 -3.68 -1.91 10.78
N PHE A 20 -4.68 -2.73 10.44
CA PHE A 20 -4.63 -4.18 10.71
C PHE A 20 -3.52 -4.87 9.92
N MET A 21 -3.38 -4.52 8.63
CA MET A 21 -2.29 -5.02 7.79
C MET A 21 -0.91 -4.67 8.38
N PHE A 22 -0.70 -3.42 8.80
CA PHE A 22 0.54 -2.98 9.44
C PHE A 22 0.82 -3.75 10.73
N LEU A 23 -0.20 -4.01 11.55
CA LEU A 23 -0.07 -4.80 12.76
C LEU A 23 0.35 -6.25 12.45
N ASP A 24 -0.24 -6.86 11.43
CA ASP A 24 0.11 -8.22 10.99
C ASP A 24 1.56 -8.29 10.49
N MET A 25 1.98 -7.35 9.63
CA MET A 25 3.36 -7.24 9.15
C MET A 25 4.37 -7.19 10.31
N VAL A 26 4.08 -6.40 11.35
CA VAL A 26 4.95 -6.30 12.54
C VAL A 26 4.98 -7.61 13.33
N ARG A 27 3.81 -8.19 13.61
CA ARG A 27 3.69 -9.34 14.53
C ARG A 27 4.12 -10.66 13.91
N SER A 28 3.80 -10.87 12.64
CA SER A 28 3.96 -12.16 11.98
C SER A 28 5.32 -12.28 11.30
N TYR A 29 5.86 -11.18 10.76
CA TYR A 29 7.04 -11.22 9.89
C TYR A 29 8.13 -10.21 10.23
N SER A 30 7.84 -9.21 11.07
CA SER A 30 8.71 -8.03 11.24
C SER A 30 9.06 -7.36 9.90
N GLY A 31 8.13 -7.37 8.95
CA GLY A 31 8.37 -6.99 7.57
C GLY A 31 7.25 -7.43 6.62
N PHE A 32 7.56 -7.44 5.32
CA PHE A 32 6.73 -8.12 4.33
C PHE A 32 6.84 -9.64 4.50
N GLY A 33 5.75 -10.35 4.23
CA GLY A 33 5.67 -11.80 4.32
C GLY A 33 4.63 -12.37 3.37
N HIS A 34 4.57 -13.69 3.32
CA HIS A 34 3.58 -14.42 2.54
C HIS A 34 2.19 -14.31 3.21
N ASN A 35 1.15 -14.03 2.44
CA ASN A 35 -0.24 -13.94 2.91
C ASN A 35 -0.48 -12.95 4.07
N ILE A 36 0.11 -11.75 3.99
CA ILE A 36 -0.28 -10.63 4.86
C ILE A 36 -1.76 -10.32 4.69
N ASP A 37 -2.49 -10.19 5.81
CA ASP A 37 -3.89 -9.79 5.78
C ASP A 37 -4.04 -8.30 5.41
N CYS A 38 -4.55 -8.04 4.21
CA CYS A 38 -4.72 -6.69 3.67
C CYS A 38 -6.16 -6.15 3.87
N GLY A 39 -7.04 -6.86 4.56
CA GLY A 39 -8.45 -6.48 4.70
C GLY A 39 -9.24 -6.56 3.39
N ASN A 40 -10.33 -5.80 3.27
CA ASN A 40 -11.32 -5.93 2.18
C ASN A 40 -11.49 -4.66 1.33
N PHE A 41 -10.53 -3.73 1.39
CA PHE A 41 -10.58 -2.51 0.59
C PHE A 41 -9.89 -2.69 -0.77
N SER A 42 -10.26 -1.87 -1.76
CA SER A 42 -9.63 -1.84 -3.09
C SER A 42 -8.43 -0.89 -3.07
N PRO A 43 -7.17 -1.35 -2.99
CA PRO A 43 -6.06 -0.44 -2.76
C PRO A 43 -5.81 0.50 -3.95
N LEU A 44 -6.06 0.03 -5.16
CA LEU A 44 -5.96 0.83 -6.39
C LEU A 44 -6.86 2.07 -6.41
N ASP A 45 -7.94 2.12 -5.63
CA ASP A 45 -8.78 3.31 -5.56
C ASP A 45 -8.10 4.43 -4.76
N PHE A 46 -7.23 4.05 -3.82
CA PHE A 46 -6.69 4.93 -2.79
C PHE A 46 -5.23 5.35 -3.00
N ILE A 47 -4.47 4.68 -3.87
CA ILE A 47 -3.04 5.00 -4.08
C ILE A 47 -2.79 6.45 -4.43
N ASP A 48 -3.70 7.13 -5.14
CA ASP A 48 -3.59 8.54 -5.55
C ASP A 48 -4.87 9.31 -5.20
N ALA A 49 -5.57 8.90 -4.14
CA ALA A 49 -6.82 9.54 -3.76
C ALA A 49 -6.62 11.01 -3.33
N VAL A 50 -7.61 11.84 -3.63
CA VAL A 50 -7.59 13.28 -3.29
C VAL A 50 -8.82 13.59 -2.44
N VAL A 51 -8.63 14.39 -1.39
CA VAL A 51 -9.71 14.78 -0.48
C VAL A 51 -10.33 16.10 -0.94
N TYR A 52 -11.66 16.13 -1.04
CA TYR A 52 -12.48 17.30 -1.34
C TYR A 52 -13.39 17.59 -0.15
N GLU A 53 -12.91 18.46 0.73
CA GLU A 53 -13.65 18.90 1.90
C GLU A 53 -14.69 19.96 1.52
N PRO A 54 -15.93 19.88 2.03
CA PRO A 54 -16.89 20.96 1.87
C PRO A 54 -16.49 22.16 2.72
N GLU A 55 -16.92 23.36 2.31
CA GLU A 55 -16.63 24.61 3.03
C GLU A 55 -17.06 24.52 4.50
N GLY A 56 -16.15 24.86 5.41
CA GLY A 56 -16.39 24.85 6.86
C GLY A 56 -16.33 23.48 7.54
N TYR A 57 -15.86 22.44 6.85
CA TYR A 57 -15.67 21.09 7.40
C TYR A 57 -14.26 20.58 7.10
N THR A 58 -13.71 19.77 8.00
CA THR A 58 -12.42 19.09 7.82
C THR A 58 -12.61 17.62 8.11
N PHE A 59 -12.17 16.76 7.18
CA PHE A 59 -12.14 15.32 7.37
C PHE A 59 -10.93 15.01 8.26
N SER A 60 -11.14 14.29 9.36
CA SER A 60 -10.03 13.77 10.17
C SER A 60 -9.44 12.52 9.51
N LEU A 61 -8.98 12.67 8.26
CA LEU A 61 -8.46 11.60 7.41
C LEU A 61 -6.97 11.81 7.16
N ASP A 62 -6.16 10.82 7.52
CA ASP A 62 -4.74 10.79 7.18
C ASP A 62 -4.57 10.29 5.73
N ILE A 63 -4.52 11.23 4.79
CA ILE A 63 -4.44 10.92 3.35
C ILE A 63 -3.10 10.26 3.00
N GLU A 64 -2.01 10.63 3.68
CA GLU A 64 -0.69 10.08 3.42
C GLU A 64 -0.63 8.61 3.88
N LEU A 65 -1.20 8.29 5.06
CA LEU A 65 -1.38 6.92 5.52
C LEU A 65 -2.24 6.10 4.55
N LEU A 66 -3.33 6.68 4.06
CA LEU A 66 -4.24 6.01 3.14
C LEU A 66 -3.54 5.65 1.81
N GLN A 67 -2.87 6.61 1.18
CA GLN A 67 -2.17 6.40 -0.09
C GLN A 67 -0.96 5.46 0.05
N SER A 68 -0.12 5.67 1.08
CA SER A 68 1.05 4.82 1.32
C SER A 68 0.66 3.40 1.76
N GLY A 69 -0.32 3.26 2.65
CA GLY A 69 -0.85 1.97 3.08
C GLY A 69 -1.51 1.18 1.94
N ALA A 70 -2.28 1.85 1.09
CA ALA A 70 -2.81 1.22 -0.12
C ALA A 70 -1.71 0.70 -1.05
N SER A 71 -0.63 1.48 -1.20
CA SER A 71 0.52 1.04 -2.00
C SER A 71 1.27 -0.14 -1.38
N ILE A 72 1.36 -0.22 -0.06
CA ILE A 72 1.96 -1.37 0.67
C ILE A 72 1.10 -2.63 0.51
N ALA A 73 -0.23 -2.50 0.47
CA ALA A 73 -1.11 -3.63 0.16
C ALA A 73 -0.82 -4.18 -1.25
N LEU A 74 -0.63 -3.31 -2.26
CA LEU A 74 -0.24 -3.75 -3.62
C LEU A 74 1.15 -4.38 -3.67
N LEU A 75 2.11 -3.86 -2.90
CA LEU A 75 3.43 -4.50 -2.75
C LEU A 75 3.32 -5.89 -2.12
N SER A 76 2.42 -6.08 -1.15
CA SER A 76 2.17 -7.39 -0.52
C SER A 76 1.59 -8.40 -1.52
N ILE A 77 0.75 -7.95 -2.45
CA ILE A 77 0.27 -8.78 -3.57
C ILE A 77 1.43 -9.20 -4.48
N LEU A 78 2.36 -8.28 -4.81
CA LEU A 78 3.56 -8.61 -5.59
C LEU A 78 4.49 -9.59 -4.84
N VAL A 79 4.63 -9.45 -3.52
CA VAL A 79 5.38 -10.40 -2.68
C VAL A 79 4.78 -11.80 -2.81
N ASN A 80 3.46 -11.94 -2.71
CA ASN A 80 2.79 -13.23 -2.87
C ASN A 80 3.00 -13.80 -4.29
N ALA A 81 2.97 -12.97 -5.33
CA ALA A 81 3.19 -13.43 -6.70
C ALA A 81 4.59 -14.05 -6.86
N TRP A 82 5.61 -13.37 -6.31
CA TRP A 82 6.97 -13.89 -6.29
C TRP A 82 7.13 -15.11 -5.39
N ASP A 83 6.46 -15.19 -4.24
CA ASP A 83 6.53 -16.34 -3.33
C ASP A 83 5.85 -17.60 -3.92
N GLU A 84 4.77 -17.43 -4.69
CA GLU A 84 3.98 -18.54 -5.22
C GLU A 84 4.40 -18.98 -6.64
N PHE A 85 4.88 -18.05 -7.46
CA PHE A 85 5.10 -18.28 -8.89
C PHE A 85 6.51 -17.93 -9.38
N ASP A 86 7.39 -17.44 -8.49
CA ASP A 86 8.72 -16.93 -8.85
C ASP A 86 8.67 -15.87 -9.98
N SER A 87 7.56 -15.13 -10.09
CA SER A 87 7.32 -14.16 -11.17
C SER A 87 6.17 -13.20 -10.83
N SER A 88 6.19 -12.01 -11.42
CA SER A 88 5.06 -11.08 -11.45
C SER A 88 4.11 -11.32 -12.65
N ASP A 89 4.53 -12.08 -13.66
CA ASP A 89 3.66 -12.44 -14.80
C ASP A 89 2.77 -13.62 -14.43
N VAL A 90 1.70 -13.33 -13.68
CA VAL A 90 0.74 -14.32 -13.16
C VAL A 90 -0.64 -14.10 -13.81
N PRO A 91 -0.97 -14.79 -14.93
CA PRO A 91 -2.20 -14.52 -15.69
C PRO A 91 -3.50 -14.73 -14.92
N ILE A 92 -3.48 -15.58 -13.89
CA ILE A 92 -4.65 -15.87 -13.05
C ILE A 92 -4.93 -14.77 -12.02
N TRP A 93 -3.99 -13.84 -11.80
CA TRP A 93 -4.11 -12.73 -10.85
C TRP A 93 -4.23 -11.40 -11.61
N PRO A 94 -5.45 -11.02 -12.02
CA PRO A 94 -5.68 -9.83 -12.87
C PRO A 94 -5.15 -8.54 -12.20
N VAL A 95 -5.16 -8.49 -10.87
CA VAL A 95 -4.64 -7.38 -10.08
C VAL A 95 -3.19 -7.02 -10.42
N ILE A 96 -2.33 -7.98 -10.81
CA ILE A 96 -0.94 -7.65 -11.16
C ILE A 96 -0.87 -6.77 -12.42
N LYS A 97 -1.73 -7.02 -13.40
CA LYS A 97 -1.84 -6.18 -14.60
C LYS A 97 -2.42 -4.80 -14.28
N GLU A 98 -3.30 -4.72 -13.29
CA GLU A 98 -3.85 -3.46 -12.82
C GLU A 98 -2.78 -2.63 -12.08
N ILE A 99 -1.94 -3.27 -11.25
CA ILE A 99 -0.76 -2.65 -10.62
C ILE A 99 0.20 -2.15 -11.71
N GLU A 100 0.50 -2.96 -12.71
CA GLU A 100 1.37 -2.57 -13.83
C GLU A 100 0.80 -1.37 -14.60
N THR A 101 -0.51 -1.37 -14.85
CA THR A 101 -1.20 -0.26 -15.52
C THR A 101 -1.10 1.02 -14.68
N ALA A 102 -1.36 0.93 -13.37
CA ALA A 102 -1.24 2.06 -12.45
C ALA A 102 0.20 2.60 -12.37
N TYR A 103 1.19 1.70 -12.37
CA TYR A 103 2.60 2.04 -12.38
C TYR A 103 2.99 2.80 -13.65
N ARG A 104 2.61 2.29 -14.83
CA ARG A 104 2.88 2.95 -16.11
C ARG A 104 2.19 4.30 -16.26
N GLN A 105 1.07 4.51 -15.56
CA GLN A 105 0.36 5.78 -15.51
C GLN A 105 0.98 6.79 -14.52
N GLY A 106 2.03 6.40 -13.77
CA GLY A 106 2.69 7.28 -12.80
C GLY A 106 1.87 7.53 -11.54
N ARG A 107 0.91 6.65 -11.21
CA ARG A 107 0.01 6.83 -10.05
C ARG A 107 0.76 6.76 -8.71
N PHE A 108 1.97 6.19 -8.68
CA PHE A 108 2.82 6.11 -7.47
C PHE A 108 3.84 7.26 -7.35
N SER A 109 3.86 8.21 -8.29
CA SER A 109 4.91 9.24 -8.39
C SER A 109 5.08 10.15 -7.15
N HIS A 110 4.08 10.20 -6.28
CA HIS A 110 4.12 10.95 -5.02
C HIS A 110 4.89 10.21 -3.90
N PHE A 111 5.22 8.92 -4.07
CA PHE A 111 6.12 8.15 -3.20
C PHE A 111 7.22 7.45 -4.02
N PRO A 112 8.35 8.14 -4.29
CA PRO A 112 9.37 7.65 -5.24
C PRO A 112 10.03 6.30 -4.87
N ASP A 113 10.17 6.02 -3.58
CA ASP A 113 10.72 4.75 -3.08
C ASP A 113 9.71 3.60 -3.20
N ILE A 114 8.43 3.85 -2.94
CA ILE A 114 7.32 2.92 -3.23
C ILE A 114 7.23 2.68 -4.74
N GLU A 115 7.25 3.73 -5.56
CA GLU A 115 7.23 3.61 -7.03
C GLU A 115 8.38 2.74 -7.52
N LYS A 116 9.59 2.96 -7.00
CA LYS A 116 10.76 2.11 -7.25
C LYS A 116 10.51 0.66 -6.83
N ALA A 117 9.94 0.43 -5.66
CA ALA A 117 9.63 -0.92 -5.18
C ALA A 117 8.60 -1.64 -6.05
N ILE A 118 7.55 -0.95 -6.50
CA ILE A 118 6.56 -1.46 -7.45
C ILE A 118 7.24 -1.82 -8.77
N GLY A 119 8.06 -0.92 -9.32
CA GLY A 119 8.80 -1.17 -10.56
C GLY A 119 9.73 -2.38 -10.47
N LEU A 120 10.40 -2.58 -9.33
CA LEU A 120 11.21 -3.77 -9.07
C LEU A 120 10.36 -5.04 -8.94
N GLY A 121 9.24 -4.96 -8.23
CA GLY A 121 8.31 -6.08 -8.03
C GLY A 121 7.61 -6.52 -9.32
N LEU A 122 7.39 -5.59 -10.26
CA LEU A 122 6.90 -5.90 -11.61
C LEU A 122 8.01 -6.35 -12.57
N GLY A 123 9.27 -6.15 -12.22
CA GLY A 123 10.42 -6.50 -13.06
C GLY A 123 10.75 -7.99 -13.07
N ASN A 124 11.98 -8.32 -13.42
CA ASN A 124 12.49 -9.69 -13.49
C ASN A 124 13.62 -10.00 -12.48
N ASN A 125 13.85 -9.09 -11.53
CA ASN A 125 14.94 -9.21 -10.55
C ASN A 125 14.36 -9.29 -9.13
N GLN A 126 14.04 -10.51 -8.71
CA GLN A 126 13.49 -10.80 -7.37
C GLN A 126 14.43 -10.30 -6.26
N ASP A 127 15.74 -10.50 -6.37
CA ASP A 127 16.69 -10.09 -5.34
C ASP A 127 16.66 -8.58 -5.11
N ALA A 128 16.65 -7.80 -6.20
CA ALA A 128 16.55 -6.34 -6.11
C ALA A 128 15.21 -5.91 -5.48
N PHE A 129 14.11 -6.57 -5.84
CA PHE A 129 12.80 -6.33 -5.22
C PHE A 129 12.85 -6.62 -3.71
N ARG A 130 13.37 -7.79 -3.31
CA ARG A 130 13.46 -8.21 -1.89
C ARG A 130 14.36 -7.29 -1.08
N GLN A 131 15.43 -6.75 -1.66
CA GLN A 131 16.30 -5.78 -0.98
C GLN A 131 15.61 -4.44 -0.72
N GLN A 132 14.60 -4.07 -1.52
CA GLN A 132 13.86 -2.82 -1.33
C GLN A 132 12.78 -2.94 -0.24
N LEU A 133 12.22 -4.14 0.01
CA LEU A 133 11.12 -4.34 0.96
C LEU A 133 11.42 -3.90 2.41
N PRO A 134 12.59 -4.20 3.00
CA PRO A 134 12.92 -3.72 4.35
C PRO A 134 12.99 -2.19 4.45
N ILE A 135 13.38 -1.52 3.37
CA ILE A 135 13.46 -0.05 3.31
C ILE A 135 12.03 0.52 3.40
N ILE A 136 11.11 0.01 2.58
CA ILE A 136 9.69 0.43 2.59
C ILE A 136 9.04 0.11 3.94
N TYR A 137 9.22 -1.10 4.45
CA TYR A 137 8.69 -1.49 5.74
C TYR A 137 9.17 -0.55 6.87
N SER A 138 10.47 -0.23 6.89
CA SER A 138 11.01 0.67 7.90
C SER A 138 10.48 2.09 7.76
N ALA A 139 10.38 2.61 6.53
CA ALA A 139 10.00 4.00 6.27
C ALA A 139 8.52 4.29 6.54
N TYR A 140 7.63 3.33 6.26
CA TYR A 140 6.19 3.56 6.31
C TYR A 140 5.49 2.83 7.45
N VAL A 141 5.79 1.54 7.65
CA VAL A 141 5.08 0.72 8.64
C VAL A 141 5.68 0.92 10.03
N ARG A 142 6.99 0.71 10.16
CA ARG A 142 7.67 0.85 11.45
C ARG A 142 7.64 2.28 11.94
N GLN A 143 7.92 3.24 11.06
CA GLN A 143 7.92 4.66 11.42
C GLN A 143 6.53 5.14 11.86
N PHE A 144 5.45 4.63 11.25
CA PHE A 144 4.08 4.92 11.70
C PHE A 144 3.89 4.57 13.18
N PHE A 145 4.23 3.34 13.59
CA PHE A 145 4.10 2.94 15.00
C PHE A 145 5.04 3.69 15.94
N CYS A 146 6.27 4.00 15.50
CA CYS A 146 7.17 4.86 16.29
C CYS A 146 6.54 6.25 16.54
N ASN A 147 6.00 6.88 15.49
CA ASN A 147 5.35 8.18 15.60
C ASN A 147 4.11 8.18 16.51
N VAL A 148 3.37 7.07 16.55
CA VAL A 148 2.24 6.89 17.46
C VAL A 148 2.74 6.69 18.89
N ALA A 149 3.75 5.85 19.10
CA ALA A 149 4.30 5.57 20.42
C ALA A 149 4.91 6.82 21.08
N ASP A 150 5.59 7.67 20.32
CA ASP A 150 6.19 8.92 20.81
C ASP A 150 5.14 9.97 21.26
N LYS A 151 3.88 9.79 20.86
CA LYS A 151 2.75 10.67 21.21
C LYS A 151 1.92 10.14 22.39
N CYS A 152 2.21 8.93 22.89
CA CYS A 152 1.52 8.29 24.02
C CYS A 152 2.37 8.35 25.29
#